data_AF-A0A9X7ZHN3-F1
#
_entry.id   AF-A0A9X7ZHN3-F1
#
_cell.length_a   1.000
_cell.length_b   1.000
_cell.length_c   1.000
_cell.angle_alpha   90.00
_cell.angle_beta   90.00
_cell.angle_gamma   90.00
#
_symmetry.space_group_name_H-M   'P 1'
#
loop_
_entity.id
_entity.type
_entity.pdbx_description
1 polymer ?
#
loop_
_entity_poly.entity_id
_entity_poly.type
_entity_poly.pdbx_seq_one_letter_code
_entity_poly.pdbx_strand_id
1 'polypeptide(L)'
;MSRRNREKRAAKHKNRRRTPPKQEHAGFDAGPDRAALLESLVVALSAAASCPADYLPRRAAELLGEYRGFARELDVQARSRSFRQSFLVAYAQRIGERLDSASASVTAEVKRGGRLLPVLAANSRATEELTERLFPSTVPRSVAVSSGAGWGAGRVAADIAVLDTRDSIGG
;
A
#
# COMPACT_ATOMS: atom_id res chain seq x y z
N MET A 1 -4.77 -33.87 48.41
CA MET A 1 -5.43 -32.79 47.63
C MET A 1 -6.59 -33.38 46.83
N SER A 2 -7.83 -33.02 47.17
CA SER A 2 -9.05 -33.76 46.81
C SER A 2 -9.43 -33.68 45.32
N ARG A 3 -9.84 -34.83 44.74
CA ARG A 3 -10.45 -35.01 43.40
C ARG A 3 -11.51 -33.94 43.08
N ARG A 4 -12.22 -33.48 44.10
CA ARG A 4 -13.28 -32.47 44.05
C ARG A 4 -12.80 -31.10 43.51
N ASN A 5 -11.52 -30.76 43.63
CA ASN A 5 -10.96 -29.54 43.05
C ASN A 5 -10.53 -29.71 41.57
N ARG A 6 -10.29 -30.95 41.11
CA ARG A 6 -9.90 -31.25 39.73
C ARG A 6 -11.11 -31.14 38.78
N GLU A 7 -12.27 -31.60 39.23
CA GLU A 7 -13.54 -31.49 38.48
C GLU A 7 -14.03 -30.05 38.35
N LYS A 8 -13.88 -29.23 39.41
CA LYS A 8 -14.19 -27.80 39.34
C LYS A 8 -13.32 -27.03 38.34
N ARG A 9 -12.08 -27.48 38.08
CA ARG A 9 -11.20 -26.89 37.05
C ARG A 9 -11.56 -27.37 35.64
N ALA A 10 -11.99 -28.63 35.48
CA ALA A 10 -12.43 -29.16 34.19
C ALA A 10 -13.75 -28.53 33.71
N ALA A 11 -14.68 -28.25 34.63
CA ALA A 11 -15.95 -27.58 34.32
C ALA A 11 -15.77 -26.12 33.85
N LYS A 12 -14.70 -25.44 34.29
CA LYS A 12 -14.42 -24.04 33.89
C LYS A 12 -13.96 -23.91 32.44
N HIS A 13 -13.43 -24.98 31.83
CA HIS A 13 -12.92 -24.89 30.46
C HIS A 13 -13.99 -25.19 29.38
N LYS A 14 -15.06 -25.93 29.72
CA LYS A 14 -16.11 -26.31 28.75
C LYS A 14 -17.11 -25.19 28.45
N ASN A 15 -17.23 -24.19 29.33
CA ASN A 15 -18.08 -23.00 29.11
C ASN A 15 -17.44 -21.88 28.29
N ARG A 16 -16.24 -22.10 27.71
CA ARG A 16 -15.55 -21.10 26.87
C ARG A 16 -15.92 -21.14 25.39
N ARG A 17 -16.82 -22.03 24.98
CA ARG A 17 -17.48 -21.99 23.66
C ARG A 17 -18.86 -21.34 23.77
N ARG A 18 -18.88 -20.11 24.28
CA ARG A 18 -20.01 -19.21 24.01
C ARG A 18 -19.73 -18.58 22.67
N THR A 19 -20.63 -18.82 21.71
CA THR A 19 -20.78 -18.06 20.47
C THR A 19 -20.52 -16.58 20.78
N PRO A 20 -19.69 -15.86 20.00
CA PRO A 20 -19.50 -14.44 20.23
C PRO A 20 -20.89 -13.78 20.26
N PRO A 21 -21.16 -12.84 21.20
CA PRO A 21 -22.41 -12.13 21.18
C PRO A 21 -22.55 -11.55 19.78
N LYS A 22 -23.65 -11.90 19.11
CA LYS A 22 -24.12 -11.20 17.92
C LYS A 22 -24.13 -9.74 18.36
N GLN A 23 -23.20 -8.94 17.85
CA GLN A 23 -23.27 -7.50 18.01
C GLN A 23 -24.51 -7.11 17.22
N GLU A 24 -25.64 -7.12 17.91
CA GLU A 24 -26.80 -6.34 17.54
C GLU A 24 -26.32 -4.91 17.64
N HIS A 25 -25.68 -4.44 16.57
CA HIS A 25 -25.62 -3.03 16.26
C HIS A 25 -27.08 -2.63 16.08
N ALA A 26 -27.71 -2.27 17.20
CA ALA A 26 -28.85 -1.39 17.22
C ALA A 26 -28.60 -0.32 16.15
N GLY A 27 -29.53 -0.21 15.20
CA GLY A 27 -29.41 0.59 13.99
C GLY A 27 -29.07 2.04 14.34
N PHE A 28 -27.78 2.31 14.48
CA PHE A 28 -27.21 3.59 14.11
C PHE A 28 -27.29 3.54 12.61
N ASP A 29 -28.18 4.36 12.03
CA ASP A 29 -28.36 4.54 10.60
C ASP A 29 -27.02 4.30 9.92
N ALA A 30 -26.86 3.12 9.30
CA ALA A 30 -25.53 2.60 8.96
C ALA A 30 -25.09 3.45 7.77
N GLY A 31 -24.48 4.59 8.11
CA GLY A 31 -23.95 5.52 7.14
C GLY A 31 -23.14 4.73 6.10
N PRO A 32 -23.10 5.21 4.87
CA PRO A 32 -22.59 4.45 3.74
C PRO A 32 -21.22 3.83 4.07
N ASP A 33 -21.01 2.58 3.63
CA ASP A 33 -19.76 1.87 3.88
C ASP A 33 -18.59 2.71 3.35
N ARG A 34 -17.89 3.37 4.26
CA ARG A 34 -16.85 4.34 3.96
C ARG A 34 -15.70 3.68 3.22
N ALA A 35 -15.44 2.40 3.50
CA ALA A 35 -14.47 1.61 2.77
C ALA A 35 -14.89 1.46 1.31
N ALA A 36 -16.09 0.94 1.07
CA ALA A 36 -16.62 0.78 -0.29
C ALA A 36 -16.70 2.10 -1.06
N LEU A 37 -17.10 3.21 -0.41
CA LEU A 37 -17.11 4.54 -1.02
C LEU A 37 -15.72 4.98 -1.49
N LEU A 38 -14.70 4.82 -0.64
CA LEU A 38 -13.34 5.22 -0.98
C LEU A 38 -12.75 4.30 -2.07
N GLU A 39 -13.03 2.99 -2.01
CA GLU A 39 -12.67 2.03 -3.07
C GLU A 39 -13.27 2.45 -4.41
N SER A 40 -14.58 2.75 -4.44
CA SER A 40 -15.28 3.19 -5.65
C SER A 40 -14.67 4.48 -6.23
N LEU A 41 -14.40 5.47 -5.38
CA LEU A 41 -13.77 6.72 -5.80
C LEU A 41 -12.37 6.49 -6.39
N VAL A 42 -11.52 5.69 -5.73
CA VAL A 42 -10.17 5.38 -6.22
C VAL A 42 -10.20 4.63 -7.54
N VAL A 43 -11.12 3.67 -7.70
CA VAL A 43 -11.32 2.97 -8.97
C VAL A 43 -11.77 3.93 -10.07
N ALA A 44 -12.74 4.81 -9.77
CA ALA A 44 -13.25 5.77 -10.74
C ALA A 44 -12.19 6.79 -11.19
N LEU A 45 -11.36 7.27 -10.26
CA LEU A 45 -10.22 8.16 -10.57
C LEU A 45 -9.16 7.44 -11.41
N SER A 46 -8.83 6.19 -11.06
CA SER A 46 -7.86 5.40 -11.82
C SER A 46 -8.34 5.11 -13.25
N ALA A 47 -9.63 4.80 -13.42
CA ALA A 47 -10.25 4.63 -14.73
C ALA A 47 -10.24 5.93 -15.54
N ALA A 48 -10.54 7.08 -14.90
CA ALA A 48 -10.49 8.38 -15.55
C ALA A 48 -9.06 8.73 -16.03
N ALA A 49 -8.04 8.40 -15.25
CA ALA A 49 -6.63 8.61 -15.62
C ALA A 49 -6.15 7.74 -16.79
N SER A 50 -6.84 6.64 -17.10
CA SER A 50 -6.44 5.68 -18.13
C SER A 50 -7.01 5.99 -19.52
N CYS A 51 -7.88 6.98 -19.65
CA CYS A 51 -8.53 7.32 -20.91
C CYS A 51 -7.83 8.58 -21.56
N PRO A 52 -8.20 9.03 -22.78
CA PRO A 52 -7.85 10.36 -23.37
C PRO A 52 -8.06 11.69 -22.56
N ALA A 53 -7.18 12.69 -22.68
CA ALA A 53 -7.32 13.93 -21.88
C ALA A 53 -8.65 14.72 -22.02
N ASP A 54 -9.35 14.61 -23.16
CA ASP A 54 -10.50 15.46 -23.51
C ASP A 54 -11.76 15.26 -22.64
N TYR A 55 -11.95 14.10 -22.00
CA TYR A 55 -13.11 13.88 -21.11
C TYR A 55 -12.77 14.12 -19.63
N LEU A 56 -11.50 14.33 -19.27
CA LEU A 56 -11.08 14.48 -17.87
C LEU A 56 -11.85 15.60 -17.13
N PRO A 57 -12.09 16.79 -17.71
CA PRO A 57 -12.80 17.86 -17.01
C PRO A 57 -14.25 17.48 -16.71
N ARG A 58 -14.96 16.89 -17.69
CA ARG A 58 -16.34 16.42 -17.50
C ARG A 58 -16.40 15.33 -16.46
N ARG A 59 -15.50 14.34 -16.54
CA ARG A 59 -15.47 13.22 -15.61
C ARG A 59 -15.13 13.66 -14.19
N ALA A 60 -14.23 14.63 -14.04
CA ALA A 60 -13.91 15.22 -12.73
C ALA A 60 -15.13 15.93 -12.13
N ALA A 61 -15.88 16.71 -12.92
CA ALA A 61 -17.10 17.37 -12.46
C ALA A 61 -18.19 16.37 -12.02
N GLU A 62 -18.37 15.27 -12.76
CA GLU A 62 -19.29 14.18 -12.39
C GLU A 62 -18.90 13.56 -11.04
N LEU A 63 -17.63 13.19 -10.87
CA LEU A 63 -17.14 12.61 -9.62
C LEU A 63 -17.27 13.58 -8.44
N LEU A 64 -16.98 14.88 -8.64
CA LEU A 64 -17.22 15.88 -7.59
C LEU A 64 -18.70 15.97 -7.23
N GLY A 65 -19.60 15.90 -8.21
CA GLY A 65 -21.05 15.88 -7.98
C GLY A 65 -21.51 14.65 -7.19
N GLU A 66 -20.98 13.48 -7.53
CA GLU A 66 -21.31 12.18 -6.92
C GLU A 66 -20.78 12.06 -5.48
N TYR A 67 -19.55 12.48 -5.24
CA TYR A 67 -18.86 12.23 -3.96
C TYR A 67 -18.83 13.43 -3.00
N ARG A 68 -19.24 14.64 -3.41
CA ARG A 68 -19.23 15.83 -2.52
C ARG A 68 -19.99 15.64 -1.19
N GLY A 69 -21.05 14.84 -1.21
CA GLY A 69 -21.86 14.55 -0.02
C GLY A 69 -21.16 13.64 1.00
N PHE A 70 -20.08 12.97 0.58
CA PHE A 70 -19.36 11.96 1.38
C PHE A 70 -17.94 12.40 1.74
N ALA A 71 -17.60 13.68 1.57
CA ALA A 71 -16.24 14.18 1.78
C ALA A 71 -15.69 13.84 3.18
N ARG A 72 -16.54 13.91 4.22
CA ARG A 72 -16.17 13.57 5.59
C ARG A 72 -15.90 12.07 5.75
N GLU A 73 -16.76 11.23 5.19
CA GLU A 73 -16.66 9.77 5.24
C GLU A 73 -15.39 9.29 4.54
N LEU A 74 -15.07 9.88 3.39
CA LEU A 74 -13.86 9.62 2.62
C LEU A 74 -12.60 10.03 3.40
N ASP A 75 -12.56 11.21 4.03
CA ASP A 75 -11.42 11.63 4.86
C ASP A 75 -11.19 10.69 6.04
N VAL A 76 -12.27 10.31 6.74
CA VAL A 76 -12.19 9.36 7.85
C VAL A 76 -11.62 8.02 7.39
N GLN A 77 -12.04 7.51 6.23
CA GLN A 77 -11.53 6.25 5.72
C GLN A 77 -10.08 6.34 5.22
N ALA A 78 -9.70 7.42 4.54
CA ALA A 78 -8.33 7.67 4.10
C ALA A 78 -7.36 7.80 5.30
N ARG A 79 -7.87 8.24 6.46
CA ARG A 79 -7.10 8.29 7.71
C ARG A 79 -7.05 6.95 8.46
N SER A 80 -7.73 5.90 8.02
CA SER A 80 -7.70 4.60 8.68
C SER A 80 -6.33 3.94 8.63
N ARG A 81 -6.04 3.08 9.61
CA ARG A 81 -4.77 2.33 9.66
C ARG A 81 -4.60 1.41 8.45
N SER A 82 -5.65 0.70 8.07
CA SER A 82 -5.62 -0.25 6.94
C SER A 82 -5.34 0.45 5.62
N PHE A 83 -5.95 1.63 5.40
CA PHE A 83 -5.66 2.46 4.24
C PHE A 83 -4.19 2.89 4.23
N ARG A 84 -3.70 3.53 5.30
CA ARG A 84 -2.31 4.04 5.36
C ARG A 84 -1.27 2.92 5.19
N GLN A 85 -1.49 1.79 5.84
CA GLN A 85 -0.60 0.63 5.71
C GLN A 85 -0.55 0.14 4.25
N SER A 86 -1.72 -0.05 3.63
CA SER A 86 -1.82 -0.50 2.23
C SER A 86 -1.21 0.52 1.26
N PHE A 87 -1.43 1.81 1.52
CA PHE A 87 -0.85 2.92 0.76
C PHE A 87 0.68 2.89 0.78
N LEU A 88 1.29 2.80 1.96
CA LEU A 88 2.75 2.84 2.08
C LEU A 88 3.42 1.61 1.44
N VAL A 89 2.83 0.43 1.61
CA VAL A 89 3.33 -0.79 0.97
C VAL A 89 3.26 -0.67 -0.55
N ALA A 90 2.12 -0.26 -1.09
CA ALA A 90 1.93 -0.11 -2.54
C ALA A 90 2.83 0.98 -3.13
N TYR A 91 2.98 2.11 -2.44
CA TYR A 91 3.86 3.20 -2.85
C TYR A 91 5.31 2.73 -2.93
N ALA A 92 5.83 2.14 -1.85
CA ALA A 92 7.22 1.66 -1.80
C ALA A 92 7.50 0.60 -2.88
N GLN A 93 6.58 -0.36 -3.06
CA GLN A 93 6.70 -1.38 -4.10
C GLN A 93 6.74 -0.73 -5.49
N ARG A 94 5.83 0.21 -5.78
CA ARG A 94 5.74 0.85 -7.09
C ARG A 94 6.98 1.72 -7.40
N ILE A 95 7.55 2.39 -6.41
CA ILE A 95 8.84 3.08 -6.58
C ILE A 95 9.95 2.08 -6.93
N GLY A 96 10.02 0.92 -6.25
CA GLY A 96 10.95 -0.15 -6.60
C GLY A 96 10.82 -0.60 -8.05
N GLU A 97 9.59 -0.89 -8.50
CA GLU A 97 9.32 -1.26 -9.90
C GLU A 97 9.79 -0.20 -10.91
N ARG A 98 9.58 1.09 -10.58
CA ARG A 98 10.03 2.21 -11.44
C ARG A 98 11.56 2.29 -11.50
N LEU A 99 12.24 2.11 -10.36
CA LEU A 99 13.71 2.11 -10.29
C LEU A 99 14.31 0.92 -11.03
N ASP A 100 13.70 -0.26 -10.92
CA ASP A 100 14.11 -1.46 -11.65
C ASP A 100 13.94 -1.27 -13.16
N SER A 101 12.81 -0.68 -13.57
CA SER A 101 12.52 -0.37 -14.97
C SER A 101 13.53 0.64 -15.55
N ALA A 102 13.85 1.70 -14.79
CA ALA A 102 14.86 2.68 -15.17
C ALA A 102 16.25 2.05 -15.29
N SER A 103 16.64 1.21 -14.32
CA SER A 103 17.93 0.50 -14.32
C SER A 103 18.07 -0.46 -15.50
N ALA A 104 16.99 -1.19 -15.83
CA ALA A 104 16.95 -2.07 -16.98
C ALA A 104 17.08 -1.31 -18.31
N SER A 105 16.40 -0.17 -18.43
CA SER A 105 16.50 0.72 -19.60
C SER A 105 17.93 1.21 -19.80
N VAL A 106 18.55 1.81 -18.78
CA VAL A 106 19.94 2.30 -18.85
C VAL A 106 20.92 1.17 -19.19
N THR A 107 20.75 0.00 -18.56
CA THR A 107 21.60 -1.16 -18.84
C THR A 107 21.48 -1.62 -20.31
N ALA A 108 20.28 -1.58 -20.89
CA ALA A 108 20.07 -1.91 -22.30
C ALA A 108 20.76 -0.89 -23.23
N GLU A 109 20.77 0.39 -22.88
CA GLU A 109 21.49 1.41 -23.65
C GLU A 109 23.00 1.23 -23.57
N VAL A 110 23.53 1.00 -22.36
CA VAL A 110 24.95 0.78 -22.11
C VAL A 110 25.46 -0.50 -22.77
N LYS A 111 24.64 -1.55 -22.86
CA LYS A 111 24.96 -2.77 -23.60
C LYS A 111 25.34 -2.50 -25.05
N ARG A 112 24.80 -1.46 -25.69
CA ARG A 112 25.19 -1.04 -27.06
C ARG A 112 26.64 -0.54 -27.13
N GLY A 113 27.18 -0.01 -26.02
CA GLY A 113 28.56 0.49 -25.91
C GLY A 113 29.55 -0.44 -25.20
N GLY A 114 29.08 -1.50 -24.53
CA GLY A 114 29.82 -2.67 -24.00
C GLY A 114 30.78 -2.43 -22.83
N ARG A 115 31.52 -1.31 -22.80
CA ARG A 115 32.65 -1.07 -21.90
C ARG A 115 32.29 -0.79 -20.43
N LEU A 116 31.08 -0.31 -20.15
CA LEU A 116 30.68 0.14 -18.80
C LEU A 116 29.98 -0.94 -17.95
N LEU A 117 29.56 -2.06 -18.55
CA LEU A 117 28.82 -3.10 -17.81
C LEU A 117 29.61 -3.73 -16.65
N PRO A 118 30.93 -4.00 -16.76
CA PRO A 118 31.69 -4.53 -15.64
C PRO A 118 31.74 -3.56 -14.45
N VAL A 119 31.85 -2.25 -14.72
CA VAL A 119 31.88 -1.20 -13.68
C VAL A 119 30.53 -1.11 -12.98
N LEU A 120 29.42 -1.15 -13.72
CA LEU A 120 28.08 -1.15 -13.12
C LEU A 120 27.83 -2.40 -12.27
N ALA A 121 28.27 -3.57 -12.74
CA ALA A 121 28.17 -4.81 -11.97
C ALA A 121 29.01 -4.76 -10.68
N ALA A 122 30.23 -4.21 -10.74
CA ALA A 122 31.08 -4.04 -9.57
C ALA A 122 30.47 -3.06 -8.56
N ASN A 123 29.91 -1.94 -9.03
CA ASN A 123 29.22 -0.98 -8.16
C ASN A 123 27.96 -1.56 -7.51
N SER A 124 27.18 -2.35 -8.25
CA SER A 124 26.00 -3.03 -7.69
C SER A 124 26.39 -3.95 -6.54
N ARG A 125 27.45 -4.76 -6.71
CA ARG A 125 27.97 -5.63 -5.65
C ARG A 125 28.49 -4.84 -4.45
N ALA A 126 29.28 -3.80 -4.70
CA ALA A 126 29.80 -2.94 -3.62
C ALA A 126 28.68 -2.27 -2.82
N THR A 127 27.57 -1.90 -3.47
CA THR A 127 26.39 -1.33 -2.82
C THR A 127 25.67 -2.37 -1.96
N GLU A 128 25.52 -3.59 -2.45
CA GLU A 128 24.90 -4.71 -1.71
C GLU A 128 25.74 -5.07 -0.48
N GLU A 129 27.05 -5.27 -0.65
CA GLU A 129 28.00 -5.52 0.46
C GLU A 129 27.98 -4.39 1.49
N LEU A 130 27.94 -3.13 1.04
CA LEU A 130 27.85 -1.97 1.95
C LEU A 130 26.52 -1.96 2.70
N THR A 131 25.42 -2.31 2.04
CA THR A 131 24.08 -2.37 2.65
C THR A 131 24.03 -3.44 3.73
N GLU A 132 24.55 -4.64 3.46
CA GLU A 132 24.66 -5.72 4.45
C GLU A 132 25.53 -5.32 5.64
N ARG A 133 26.64 -4.63 5.40
CA ARG A 133 27.54 -4.13 6.46
C ARG A 133 26.89 -3.06 7.32
N LEU A 134 26.17 -2.11 6.71
CA LEU A 134 25.54 -0.99 7.42
C LEU A 134 24.25 -1.40 8.14
N PHE A 135 23.51 -2.37 7.60
CA PHE A 135 22.22 -2.81 8.12
C PHE A 135 22.17 -4.32 8.41
N PRO A 136 23.08 -4.85 9.25
CA PRO A 136 23.31 -6.30 9.41
C PRO A 136 22.15 -7.07 10.05
N SER A 137 21.19 -6.37 10.68
CA SER A 137 20.06 -6.98 11.38
C SER A 137 18.73 -6.80 10.64
N THR A 138 18.76 -6.41 9.36
CA THR A 138 17.55 -6.26 8.56
C THR A 138 16.93 -7.62 8.26
N VAL A 139 15.66 -7.79 8.61
CA VAL A 139 14.90 -9.00 8.32
C VAL A 139 13.74 -8.68 7.37
N PRO A 140 13.52 -9.49 6.32
CA PRO A 140 12.35 -9.33 5.48
C PRO A 140 11.09 -9.58 6.31
N ARG A 141 10.11 -8.69 6.17
CA ARG A 141 8.81 -8.82 6.82
C ARG A 141 7.73 -8.78 5.75
N SER A 142 6.88 -9.79 5.74
CA SER A 142 5.63 -9.72 4.98
C SER A 142 4.63 -8.82 5.71
N VAL A 143 3.99 -7.92 4.96
CA VAL A 143 2.96 -7.02 5.47
C VAL A 143 1.66 -7.35 4.75
N ALA A 144 0.62 -7.70 5.52
CA ALA A 144 -0.69 -7.90 4.95
C ALA A 144 -1.28 -6.56 4.46
N VAL A 145 -1.88 -6.58 3.28
CA VAL A 145 -2.61 -5.46 2.67
C VAL A 145 -4.09 -5.79 2.73
N SER A 146 -4.91 -4.84 3.21
CA SER A 146 -6.35 -5.07 3.44
C SER A 146 -7.26 -3.96 2.92
N SER A 147 -6.70 -2.93 2.29
CA SER A 147 -7.45 -1.87 1.61
C SER A 147 -7.01 -1.76 0.16
N GLY A 148 -7.93 -2.03 -0.77
CA GLY A 148 -7.72 -1.82 -2.20
C GLY A 148 -7.56 -0.35 -2.55
N ALA A 149 -8.26 0.54 -1.85
CA ALA A 149 -8.23 1.98 -2.04
C ALA A 149 -6.88 2.54 -1.63
N GLY A 150 -6.36 2.09 -0.47
CA GLY A 150 -5.00 2.42 -0.05
C GLY A 150 -3.97 1.93 -1.06
N TRP A 151 -4.11 0.69 -1.54
CA TRP A 151 -3.22 0.12 -2.54
C TRP A 151 -3.22 0.91 -3.86
N GLY A 152 -4.42 1.16 -4.43
CA GLY A 152 -4.58 1.91 -5.67
C GLY A 152 -4.07 3.34 -5.56
N ALA A 153 -4.43 4.05 -4.49
CA ALA A 153 -3.95 5.41 -4.24
C ALA A 153 -2.42 5.46 -4.08
N GLY A 154 -1.83 4.48 -3.38
CA GLY A 154 -0.37 4.38 -3.21
C GLY A 154 0.35 4.21 -4.53
N ARG A 155 -0.17 3.37 -5.44
CA ARG A 155 0.40 3.20 -6.78
C ARG A 155 0.31 4.46 -7.63
N VAL A 156 -0.87 5.10 -7.70
CA VAL A 156 -1.04 6.35 -8.46
C VAL A 156 -0.14 7.45 -7.93
N ALA A 157 -0.06 7.60 -6.60
CA ALA A 157 0.83 8.57 -5.96
C ALA A 157 2.30 8.28 -6.30
N ALA A 158 2.69 7.00 -6.32
CA ALA A 158 4.03 6.60 -6.74
C ALA A 158 4.27 6.83 -8.23
N ASP A 159 3.27 6.75 -9.12
CA ASP A 159 3.45 7.03 -10.55
C ASP A 159 3.75 8.52 -10.81
N ILE A 160 3.09 9.42 -10.08
CA ILE A 160 3.31 10.88 -10.21
C ILE A 160 4.49 11.41 -9.38
N ALA A 161 5.10 10.56 -8.54
CA ALA A 161 6.23 10.98 -7.71
C ALA A 161 7.45 11.30 -8.59
N VAL A 162 7.96 12.52 -8.44
CA VAL A 162 9.20 12.96 -9.07
C VAL A 162 10.38 12.40 -8.28
N LEU A 163 11.17 11.53 -8.91
CA LEU A 163 12.40 10.97 -8.35
C LEU A 163 13.57 11.79 -8.88
N ASP A 164 13.76 12.98 -8.32
CA ASP A 164 14.87 13.83 -8.72
C ASP A 164 16.16 13.31 -8.06
N THR A 165 17.16 13.03 -8.89
CA THR A 165 18.51 12.80 -8.40
C THR A 165 19.12 14.16 -8.18
N ARG A 166 19.21 14.61 -6.92
CA ARG A 166 19.94 15.84 -6.56
C ARG A 166 21.21 15.96 -7.41
N ASP A 167 21.43 17.15 -7.96
CA ASP A 167 22.58 17.52 -8.79
C ASP A 167 23.81 16.70 -8.42
N SER A 168 24.34 16.00 -9.41
CA SER A 168 25.51 15.14 -9.30
C SER A 168 26.61 15.86 -8.51
N ILE A 169 26.88 15.37 -7.30
CA ILE A 169 28.06 15.77 -6.52
C ILE A 169 29.26 15.17 -7.26
N GLY A 170 29.79 15.91 -8.23
CA GLY A 170 30.91 15.46 -9.05
C GLY A 170 31.03 16.23 -10.36
N GLY A 171 31.53 17.46 -10.27
CA GLY A 171 32.34 18.09 -11.31
C GLY A 171 33.82 17.91 -10.99
#